data_AF-A0A438XN33-F1
#
_entry.id   AF-A0A438XN33-F1
#
_cell.length_a   1.000
_cell.length_b   1.000
_cell.length_c   1.000
_cell.angle_alpha   90.00
_cell.angle_beta   90.00
_cell.angle_gamma   90.00
#
_symmetry.space_group_name_H-M   'P 1'
#
loop_
_entity.id
_entity.type
_entity.pdbx_description
1 polymer ?
#
loop_
_entity_poly.entity_id
_entity_poly.type
_entity_poly.pdbx_seq_one_letter_code
_entity_poly.pdbx_strand_id
1 'polypeptide(L)' 'SVGGISDAKEAYERIKMGASLLQIYSAFIYNGPNLCQNILKDLVKLLRKDGFLSVKEAIGADLR' A
#
# COMPACT_ATOMS: atom_id res chain seq x y z
N SER A 1 5.78 7.95 9.58
CA SER A 1 6.11 8.93 8.52
C SER A 1 5.05 8.84 7.42
N VAL A 2 4.54 9.99 6.94
CA VAL A 2 3.53 10.09 5.87
C VAL A 2 4.16 10.75 4.64
N GLY A 3 3.87 10.25 3.44
CA GLY A 3 4.44 10.73 2.18
C GLY A 3 5.46 9.78 1.55
N GLY A 4 5.62 9.91 0.23
CA GLY A 4 6.47 9.07 -0.62
C GLY A 4 5.66 8.12 -1.53
N ILE A 5 4.52 7.64 -1.05
CA ILE A 5 3.74 6.57 -1.69
C ILE A 5 3.34 6.91 -3.13
N SER A 6 4.02 6.26 -4.08
CA SER A 6 3.78 6.41 -5.51
C SER A 6 3.54 5.07 -6.21
N ASP A 7 3.64 3.95 -5.51
CA ASP A 7 3.33 2.62 -6.01
C ASP A 7 2.76 1.68 -4.93
N ALA A 8 2.34 0.49 -5.35
CA ALA A 8 1.77 -0.52 -4.45
C ALA A 8 2.79 -1.14 -3.50
N LYS A 9 4.07 -1.19 -3.89
CA LYS A 9 5.12 -1.79 -3.08
C LYS A 9 5.39 -0.93 -1.85
N GLU A 10 5.54 0.37 -2.03
CA GLU A 10 5.73 1.30 -0.92
C GLU A 10 4.48 1.34 -0.03
N ALA A 11 3.27 1.36 -0.63
CA ALA A 11 2.03 1.26 0.13
C ALA A 11 1.99 0.00 1.01
N TYR A 12 2.37 -1.14 0.44
CA TYR A 12 2.38 -2.43 1.11
C TYR A 12 3.43 -2.50 2.23
N GLU A 13 4.64 -1.99 2.01
CA GLU A 13 5.67 -1.89 3.04
C GLU A 13 5.17 -1.10 4.25
N ARG A 14 4.52 0.06 4.03
CA ARG A 14 3.93 0.84 5.14
C ARG A 14 2.87 0.06 5.89
N ILE A 15 2.01 -0.69 5.19
CA ILE A 15 1.00 -1.57 5.81
C ILE A 15 1.69 -2.63 6.68
N LYS A 16 2.70 -3.33 6.16
CA LYS A 16 3.44 -4.35 6.91
C LYS A 16 4.20 -3.79 8.11
N MET A 17 4.60 -2.51 8.05
CA MET A 17 5.15 -1.75 9.18
C MET A 17 4.08 -1.16 10.12
N GLY A 18 2.81 -1.56 9.99
CA GLY A 18 1.73 -1.22 10.94
C GLY A 18 0.81 -0.08 10.52
N ALA A 19 0.99 0.52 9.34
CA ALA A 19 0.06 1.54 8.86
C ALA A 19 -1.33 0.94 8.58
N SER A 20 -2.35 1.47 9.25
CA SER A 20 -3.75 1.10 9.03
C SER A 20 -4.47 2.02 8.02
N LEU A 21 -3.84 3.15 7.68
CA LEU A 21 -4.33 4.13 6.72
C LEU A 21 -3.15 4.71 5.93
N LEU A 22 -3.35 4.90 4.63
CA LEU A 22 -2.39 5.54 3.73
C LEU A 22 -3.02 6.80 3.12
N GLN A 23 -2.20 7.82 2.89
CA GLN A 23 -2.58 9.06 2.23
C GLN A 23 -1.62 9.34 1.08
N ILE A 24 -2.18 9.75 -0.06
CA ILE A 24 -1.42 10.01 -1.29
C ILE A 24 -1.82 11.41 -1.76
N TYR A 25 -0.83 12.27 -2.00
CA TYR A 25 -1.08 13.62 -2.50
C TYR A 25 -0.16 14.00 -3.66
N SER A 26 1.13 14.24 -3.40
CA SER A 26 2.07 14.68 -4.45
C SER A 26 2.08 13.73 -5.66
N ALA A 27 2.14 12.41 -5.40
CA ALA A 27 2.11 11.41 -6.47
C ALA A 27 0.79 11.44 -7.27
N PHE A 28 -0.34 11.75 -6.64
CA PHE A 28 -1.64 11.88 -7.32
C PHE A 28 -1.67 13.08 -8.26
N ILE A 29 -1.07 14.20 -7.86
CA ILE A 29 -0.94 15.39 -8.71
C ILE A 29 -0.10 15.10 -9.96
N TYR A 30 1.03 14.39 -9.81
CA TYR A 30 1.94 14.12 -10.93
C TYR A 30 1.51 12.94 -11.83
N ASN A 31 0.92 11.88 -11.26
CA ASN A 31 0.60 10.65 -12.01
C ASN A 31 -0.89 10.54 -12.38
N GLY A 32 -1.71 11.49 -11.92
CA GLY A 32 -3.13 11.54 -12.17
C GLY A 32 -3.95 10.49 -11.41
N PRO A 33 -5.27 10.47 -11.63
CA PRO A 33 -6.21 9.70 -10.82
C PRO A 33 -6.07 8.18 -10.93
N ASN A 34 -5.52 7.68 -12.04
CA ASN A 34 -5.29 6.24 -12.26
C ASN A 34 -4.29 5.65 -11.27
N LEU A 35 -3.45 6.48 -10.64
CA LEU A 35 -2.49 6.06 -9.63
C LEU A 35 -3.13 5.20 -8.54
N CYS A 36 -4.24 5.68 -7.95
CA CYS A 36 -4.92 4.97 -6.87
C CYS A 36 -5.41 3.60 -7.33
N GLN A 37 -5.96 3.51 -8.55
CA GLN A 37 -6.45 2.24 -9.09
C GLN A 37 -5.31 1.25 -9.34
N ASN A 38 -4.17 1.72 -9.85
CA ASN A 38 -2.98 0.90 -10.07
C ASN A 38 -2.42 0.37 -8.75
N ILE A 39 -2.30 1.24 -7.73
CA ILE A 39 -1.88 0.86 -6.39
C ILE A 39 -2.78 -0.24 -5.82
N LEU A 40 -4.11 -0.07 -5.89
CA LEU A 40 -5.05 -1.05 -5.37
C LEU A 40 -4.95 -2.41 -6.09
N LYS A 41 -4.85 -2.41 -7.42
CA LYS A 41 -4.72 -3.66 -8.21
C LYS A 41 -3.46 -4.43 -7.86
N ASP A 42 -2.32 -3.74 -7.75
CA ASP A 42 -1.05 -4.38 -7.46
C ASP A 42 -0.91 -4.73 -5.97
N LEU A 43 -1.51 -3.97 -5.07
CA LEU A 43 -1.58 -4.30 -3.65
C LEU A 43 -2.30 -5.64 -3.41
N VAL A 44 -3.40 -5.91 -4.13
CA VAL A 44 -4.08 -7.23 -4.07
C VAL A 44 -3.14 -8.37 -4.50
N LYS A 45 -2.28 -8.15 -5.50
CA LYS A 45 -1.31 -9.15 -5.92
C LYS A 45 -0.25 -9.40 -4.85
N LEU A 46 0.25 -8.34 -4.22
CA LEU A 46 1.24 -8.42 -3.14
C LEU A 46 0.68 -9.16 -1.91
N LEU A 47 -0.54 -8.83 -1.49
CA LEU A 47 -1.22 -9.52 -0.39
C LEU A 47 -1.35 -11.01 -0.65
N ARG A 48 -1.82 -11.39 -1.85
CA ARG A 48 -1.96 -12.81 -2.24
C ARG A 48 -0.62 -13.52 -2.30
N LYS A 49 0.44 -12.85 -2.77
CA LYS A 49 1.78 -13.40 -2.84
C LYS A 49 2.30 -13.80 -1.46
N ASP A 50 1.99 -13.01 -0.44
CA ASP A 50 2.38 -13.28 0.95
C ASP A 50 1.35 -14.13 1.71
N GLY A 51 0.31 -14.63 1.03
CA GLY A 51 -0.70 -15.51 1.61
C GLY A 51 -1.77 -14.79 2.45
N PHE A 52 -1.83 -13.45 2.42
CA PHE A 52 -2.84 -12.68 3.12
C PHE A 52 -4.16 -12.65 2.34
N LEU A 53 -5.26 -12.93 3.02
CA LEU A 53 -6.62 -12.86 2.47
C LEU A 53 -7.20 -11.44 2.55
N SER A 54 -6.64 -10.61 3.43
CA SER A 54 -7.09 -9.23 3.64
C SER A 54 -5.94 -8.30 4.05
N VAL A 55 -6.12 -7.00 3.81
CA VAL A 55 -5.17 -5.96 4.27
C VAL A 55 -4.96 -6.03 5.78
N LYS A 56 -5.99 -6.38 6.57
CA LYS A 56 -5.92 -6.45 8.03
C LYS A 56 -4.88 -7.45 8.52
N GLU A 57 -4.70 -8.57 7.83
CA GLU A 57 -3.71 -9.58 8.20
C GLU A 57 -2.28 -9.07 7.98
N ALA A 58 -2.09 -8.27 6.94
CA ALA A 58 -0.79 -7.68 6.60
C ALA A 58 -0.39 -6.53 7.53
N ILE A 59 -1.33 -5.88 8.23
CA ILE A 59 -1.01 -4.76 9.14
C ILE A 59 -0.05 -5.23 10.24
N GLY A 60 1.14 -4.64 10.26
CA GLY A 60 2.16 -4.94 11.27
C GLY A 60 2.80 -6.32 11.12
N ALA A 61 2.67 -6.99 9.97
CA ALA A 61 3.24 -8.31 9.75
C ALA A 61 4.75 -8.37 9.92
N ASP A 62 5.48 -7.28 9.62
CA ASP A 62 6.94 -7.20 9.77
C ASP A 62 7.38 -6.75 11.18
N LEU A 63 6.42 -6.47 12.09
CA LEU A 63 6.67 -6.06 13.47
C LEU A 63 6.39 -7.18 14.49
N ARG A 64 5.99 -8.36 14.02
CA ARG A 64 5.73 -9.54 14.85
C ARG A 64 6.96 -10.41 15.04
#